data_AF-A0AAV9KJN1-F1
#
_entry.id   AF-A0AAV9KJN1-F1
#
_cell.length_a   1.000
_cell.length_b   1.000
_cell.length_c   1.000
_cell.angle_alpha   90.00
_cell.angle_beta   90.00
_cell.angle_gamma   90.00
#
_symmetry.space_group_name_H-M   'P 1'
#
loop_
_entity.id
_entity.type
_entity.pdbx_description
1 polymer ?
#
loop_
_entity_poly.entity_id
_entity_poly.type
_entity_poly.pdbx_seq_one_letter_code
_entity_poly.pdbx_strand_id
1 'polypeptide(L)'
;MSGENSDDFFWFVTALYVDCKRVERRELWGELYSAGGRCAGPWVVGGDFNVIRYPNERTNCFRINGAMSEFSKCIEEMELVDPPLFGGSYTWRRGENHRSASRIDRFLWEEQFTLIKQAVLPKIGFDHNPIMLSCGELNFKKRYFKFESWWLRVEGYKEKVQQWWGAFVVRGGLPIF
;
A
#
# COMPACT_ATOMS: atom_id res chain seq x y z
N MET A 1 -28.86 3.77 33.45
CA MET A 1 -28.78 3.26 32.07
C MET A 1 -27.31 3.20 31.73
N SER A 2 -26.78 1.99 31.65
CA SER A 2 -25.38 1.68 31.39
C SER A 2 -24.96 2.24 30.03
N GLY A 3 -23.90 3.05 30.03
CA GLY A 3 -23.18 3.37 28.80
C GLY A 3 -22.57 2.09 28.28
N GLU A 4 -23.11 1.58 27.18
CA GLU A 4 -22.47 0.52 26.41
C GLU A 4 -21.13 1.06 25.93
N ASN A 5 -20.07 0.35 26.32
CA ASN A 5 -18.73 0.53 25.80
C ASN A 5 -18.81 0.61 24.27
N SER A 6 -18.13 1.59 23.67
CA SER A 6 -17.75 1.46 22.27
C SER A 6 -16.95 0.17 22.16
N ASP A 7 -17.51 -0.86 21.52
CA ASP A 7 -16.74 -2.03 21.15
C ASP A 7 -15.51 -1.54 20.37
N ASP A 8 -14.33 -1.71 20.96
CA ASP A 8 -13.08 -1.35 20.30
C ASP A 8 -12.99 -2.19 19.02
N PHE A 9 -13.15 -1.53 17.87
CA PHE A 9 -13.02 -2.20 16.57
C PHE A 9 -11.55 -2.53 16.32
N PHE A 10 -11.21 -3.81 16.44
CA PHE A 10 -9.88 -4.34 16.12
C PHE A 10 -9.85 -4.97 14.73
N TRP A 11 -8.77 -4.75 14.01
CA TRP A 11 -8.52 -5.32 12.69
C TRP A 11 -7.03 -5.63 12.53
N PHE A 12 -6.71 -6.51 11.59
CA PHE A 12 -5.36 -6.99 11.35
C PHE A 12 -4.80 -6.44 10.04
N VAL A 13 -3.51 -6.10 10.05
CA VAL A 13 -2.78 -5.73 8.83
C VAL A 13 -1.55 -6.61 8.63
N THR A 14 -1.41 -7.15 7.43
CA THR A 14 -0.19 -7.84 6.98
C THR A 14 0.46 -6.98 5.89
N ALA A 15 1.65 -6.48 6.18
CA ALA A 15 2.47 -5.79 5.18
C ALA A 15 3.34 -6.81 4.43
N LEU A 16 3.32 -6.79 3.11
CA LEU A 16 4.06 -7.74 2.27
C LEU A 16 5.13 -7.06 1.42
N TYR A 17 6.25 -7.76 1.27
CA TYR A 17 7.22 -7.56 0.21
C TYR A 17 7.49 -8.92 -0.43
N VAL A 18 6.99 -9.11 -1.64
CA VAL A 18 6.98 -10.41 -2.32
C VAL A 18 8.10 -10.46 -3.35
N ASP A 19 8.86 -11.56 -3.43
CA ASP A 19 9.94 -11.68 -4.42
C ASP A 19 9.41 -11.60 -5.87
N CYS A 20 10.25 -11.08 -6.76
CA CYS A 20 10.00 -11.04 -8.20
C CYS A 20 9.89 -12.44 -8.84
N LYS A 21 10.47 -13.48 -8.22
CA LYS A 21 10.49 -14.85 -8.73
C LYS A 21 9.19 -15.58 -8.43
N ARG A 22 8.52 -16.04 -9.50
CA ARG A 22 7.23 -16.77 -9.40
C ARG A 22 7.25 -17.98 -8.46
N VAL A 23 8.35 -18.73 -8.39
CA VAL A 23 8.45 -19.93 -7.56
C VAL A 23 8.35 -19.56 -6.08
N GLU A 24 9.12 -18.57 -5.64
CA GLU A 24 9.14 -18.09 -4.26
C GLU A 24 7.79 -17.48 -3.85
N ARG A 25 7.05 -16.88 -4.80
CA ARG A 25 5.69 -16.39 -4.53
C ARG A 25 4.67 -17.46 -4.18
N ARG A 26 4.78 -18.65 -4.76
CA ARG A 26 3.78 -19.72 -4.55
C ARG A 26 3.78 -20.21 -3.12
N GLU A 27 4.95 -20.33 -2.51
CA GLU A 27 5.09 -20.70 -1.10
C GLU A 27 4.48 -19.61 -0.20
N LEU A 28 4.76 -18.34 -0.52
CA LEU A 28 4.21 -17.21 0.21
C LEU A 28 2.67 -17.15 0.18
N TRP A 29 2.02 -17.55 -0.91
CA TRP A 29 0.54 -17.60 -0.97
C TRP A 29 -0.06 -18.54 0.07
N GLY A 30 0.58 -19.70 0.31
CA GLY A 30 0.14 -20.64 1.34
C GLY A 30 0.40 -20.12 2.77
N GLU A 31 1.52 -19.45 2.98
CA GLU A 31 1.81 -18.78 4.25
C GLU A 31 0.81 -17.65 4.54
N LEU A 32 0.47 -16.88 3.50
CA LEU A 32 -0.46 -15.77 3.58
C LEU A 32 -1.88 -16.24 3.90
N TYR A 33 -2.34 -17.32 3.26
CA TYR A 33 -3.59 -17.99 3.60
C TYR A 33 -3.61 -18.43 5.07
N SER A 34 -2.52 -19.04 5.52
CA SER A 34 -2.36 -19.48 6.92
C SER A 34 -2.33 -18.31 7.90
N ALA A 35 -1.79 -17.15 7.50
CA ALA A 35 -1.79 -15.94 8.31
C ALA A 35 -3.20 -15.36 8.44
N GLY A 36 -3.93 -15.25 7.33
CA GLY A 36 -5.33 -14.80 7.32
C GLY A 36 -6.23 -15.66 8.21
N GLY A 37 -6.09 -17.00 8.14
CA GLY A 37 -6.84 -17.92 9.00
C GLY A 37 -6.56 -17.80 10.51
N ARG A 38 -5.52 -17.05 10.92
CA ARG A 38 -5.23 -16.74 12.34
C ARG A 38 -5.77 -15.38 12.78
N CYS A 39 -6.25 -14.55 11.85
CA CYS A 39 -6.87 -13.27 12.16
C CYS A 39 -8.28 -13.49 12.68
N ALA A 40 -8.53 -13.14 13.94
CA ALA A 40 -9.84 -13.30 14.59
C ALA A 40 -10.84 -12.16 14.24
N GLY A 41 -10.54 -11.37 13.21
CA GLY A 41 -11.31 -10.19 12.83
C GLY A 41 -10.84 -9.67 11.46
N PRO A 42 -11.43 -8.55 11.00
CA PRO A 42 -11.23 -8.03 9.66
C PRO A 42 -9.75 -7.93 9.29
N TRP A 43 -9.39 -8.48 8.14
CA TRP A 43 -8.00 -8.55 7.71
C TRP A 43 -7.75 -7.72 6.45
N VAL A 44 -6.65 -6.98 6.48
CA VAL A 44 -6.11 -6.23 5.35
C VAL A 44 -4.71 -6.73 5.07
N VAL A 45 -4.45 -7.07 3.81
CA VAL A 45 -3.09 -7.36 3.33
C VAL A 45 -2.69 -6.29 2.33
N GLY A 46 -1.47 -5.77 2.43
CA GLY A 46 -1.00 -4.81 1.45
C GLY A 46 0.51 -4.67 1.36
N GLY A 47 0.98 -4.18 0.22
CA GLY A 47 2.39 -4.03 -0.05
C GLY A 47 2.73 -4.30 -1.50
N ASP A 48 3.99 -4.62 -1.76
CA ASP A 48 4.52 -4.93 -3.11
C ASP A 48 4.40 -6.44 -3.39
N PHE A 49 3.48 -6.79 -4.27
CA PHE A 49 3.24 -8.19 -4.67
C PHE A 49 4.15 -8.63 -5.82
N ASN A 50 4.86 -7.70 -6.48
CA ASN A 50 5.66 -7.94 -7.68
C ASN A 50 4.92 -8.70 -8.82
N VAL A 51 3.59 -8.65 -8.82
CA VAL A 51 2.71 -9.30 -9.81
C VAL A 51 1.49 -8.43 -10.10
N ILE A 52 1.07 -8.43 -11.35
CA ILE A 52 -0.17 -7.79 -11.80
C ILE A 52 -1.30 -8.82 -11.82
N ARG A 53 -2.54 -8.39 -11.57
CA ARG A 53 -3.73 -9.23 -11.64
C ARG A 53 -4.28 -9.30 -13.08
N TYR A 54 -4.29 -8.18 -13.78
CA TYR A 54 -4.87 -8.06 -15.12
C TYR A 54 -3.89 -7.47 -16.16
N PRO A 55 -4.02 -7.76 -17.46
CA PRO A 55 -3.05 -7.30 -18.46
C PRO A 55 -2.96 -5.77 -18.54
N ASN A 56 -4.10 -5.08 -18.40
CA ASN A 56 -4.19 -3.62 -18.40
C ASN A 56 -3.46 -2.94 -17.22
N GLU A 57 -3.03 -3.69 -16.22
CA GLU A 57 -2.24 -3.20 -15.10
C GLU A 57 -0.74 -3.10 -15.42
N ARG A 58 -0.30 -3.41 -16.65
CA ARG A 58 1.08 -3.28 -17.11
C ARG A 58 1.17 -2.73 -18.53
N THR A 59 2.10 -1.82 -18.78
CA THR A 59 2.36 -1.32 -20.13
C THR A 59 2.85 -2.44 -21.05
N ASN A 60 2.36 -2.47 -22.29
CA ASN A 60 2.68 -3.49 -23.30
C ASN A 60 2.37 -4.94 -22.88
N CYS A 61 1.42 -5.14 -21.96
CA CYS A 61 0.94 -6.45 -21.57
C CYS A 61 -0.48 -6.69 -22.14
N PHE A 62 -0.62 -7.72 -22.98
CA PHE A 62 -1.88 -7.98 -23.70
C PHE A 62 -2.47 -9.36 -23.41
N ARG A 63 -1.77 -10.20 -22.63
CA ARG A 63 -2.16 -11.59 -22.37
C ARG A 63 -2.05 -11.89 -20.89
N ILE A 64 -2.99 -12.69 -20.40
CA ILE A 64 -2.90 -13.29 -19.07
C ILE A 64 -1.77 -14.32 -19.11
N ASN A 65 -0.93 -14.32 -18.07
CA ASN A 65 0.10 -15.33 -17.86
C ASN A 65 -0.15 -16.10 -16.56
N GLY A 66 0.57 -17.21 -16.37
CA GLY A 66 0.34 -18.08 -15.22
C GLY A 66 0.57 -17.44 -13.85
N ALA A 67 1.46 -16.44 -13.73
CA ALA A 67 1.63 -15.73 -12.46
C ALA A 67 0.42 -14.85 -12.13
N MET A 68 -0.21 -14.26 -13.15
CA MET A 68 -1.44 -13.48 -12.98
C MET A 68 -2.60 -14.37 -12.57
N SER A 69 -2.75 -15.52 -13.23
CA SER A 69 -3.78 -16.51 -12.88
C SER A 69 -3.61 -17.04 -11.46
N GLU A 70 -2.37 -17.36 -11.05
CA GLU A 70 -2.08 -17.79 -9.68
C GLU A 70 -2.40 -16.70 -8.66
N PHE A 71 -2.05 -15.45 -8.96
CA PHE A 71 -2.34 -14.34 -8.06
C PHE A 71 -3.85 -14.05 -7.95
N SER A 72 -4.59 -14.04 -9.07
CA SER A 72 -6.05 -13.89 -9.04
C SER A 72 -6.72 -15.01 -8.25
N LYS A 73 -6.29 -16.26 -8.48
CA LYS A 73 -6.81 -17.42 -7.75
C LYS A 73 -6.53 -17.31 -6.25
N CYS A 74 -5.32 -16.88 -5.88
CA CYS A 74 -4.93 -16.65 -4.49
C CYS A 74 -5.82 -15.59 -3.79
N ILE A 75 -6.15 -14.50 -4.50
CA ILE A 75 -7.08 -13.46 -4.00
C ILE A 75 -8.49 -14.04 -3.81
N GLU A 76 -8.97 -14.82 -4.78
CA GLU A 76 -10.28 -15.46 -4.76
C GLU A 76 -10.40 -16.51 -3.65
N GLU A 77 -9.40 -17.36 -3.45
CA GLU A 77 -9.37 -18.40 -2.42
C GLU A 77 -9.33 -17.84 -0.99
N MET A 78 -8.79 -16.63 -0.82
CA MET A 78 -8.80 -15.90 0.46
C MET A 78 -10.02 -14.97 0.61
N GLU A 79 -10.94 -14.97 -0.36
CA GLU A 79 -12.12 -14.11 -0.36
C GLU A 79 -11.79 -12.61 -0.19
N LEU A 80 -10.63 -12.20 -0.72
CA LEU A 80 -10.14 -10.83 -0.62
C LEU A 80 -10.68 -9.96 -1.76
N VAL A 81 -11.02 -8.73 -1.42
CA VAL A 81 -11.43 -7.69 -2.36
C VAL A 81 -10.21 -6.90 -2.82
N ASP A 82 -10.07 -6.75 -4.14
CA ASP A 82 -9.13 -5.82 -4.77
C ASP A 82 -9.90 -4.58 -5.25
N PRO A 83 -9.90 -3.50 -4.47
CA PRO A 83 -10.66 -2.29 -4.80
C PRO A 83 -9.96 -1.51 -5.94
N PRO A 84 -10.68 -0.62 -6.63
CA PRO A 84 -10.08 0.29 -7.60
C PRO A 84 -8.96 1.16 -7.00
N LEU A 85 -7.96 1.46 -7.83
CA LEU A 85 -6.87 2.37 -7.50
C LEU A 85 -7.18 3.78 -8.00
N PHE A 86 -7.28 4.74 -7.08
CA PHE A 86 -7.56 6.14 -7.39
C PHE A 86 -6.26 6.95 -7.57
N GLY A 87 -6.33 8.07 -8.31
CA GLY A 87 -5.19 8.98 -8.51
C GLY A 87 -4.13 8.49 -9.50
N GLY A 88 -4.30 7.30 -10.08
CA GLY A 88 -3.44 6.76 -11.13
C GLY A 88 -3.66 5.26 -11.35
N SER A 89 -3.17 4.74 -12.48
CA SER A 89 -3.34 3.33 -12.85
C SER A 89 -2.15 2.43 -12.52
N TYR A 90 -1.01 3.02 -12.11
CA TYR A 90 0.24 2.30 -11.90
C TYR A 90 0.90 2.75 -10.60
N THR A 91 1.55 1.82 -9.92
CA THR A 91 2.27 2.05 -8.66
C THR A 91 3.77 1.93 -8.82
N TRP A 92 4.24 1.38 -9.94
CA TRP A 92 5.65 1.26 -10.26
C TRP A 92 5.93 1.74 -11.69
N ARG A 93 7.02 2.48 -11.89
CA ARG A 93 7.44 3.01 -13.19
C ARG A 93 8.96 3.05 -13.33
N ARG A 94 9.46 2.54 -14.46
CA ARG A 94 10.89 2.55 -14.82
C ARG A 94 11.11 2.85 -16.31
N GLY A 95 12.32 3.30 -16.65
CA GLY A 95 12.76 3.59 -18.01
C GLY A 95 12.47 5.04 -18.44
N GLU A 96 13.11 5.44 -19.55
CA GLU A 96 12.90 6.76 -20.16
C GLU A 96 11.41 6.99 -20.46
N ASN A 97 10.91 8.17 -20.10
CA ASN A 97 9.50 8.57 -20.27
C ASN A 97 8.49 7.58 -19.66
N HIS A 98 8.87 6.80 -18.64
CA HIS A 98 8.00 5.82 -17.98
C HIS A 98 7.43 4.75 -18.93
N ARG A 99 8.20 4.31 -19.93
CA ARG A 99 7.81 3.26 -20.89
C ARG A 99 7.38 1.95 -20.21
N SER A 100 7.97 1.62 -19.07
CA SER A 100 7.57 0.46 -18.26
C SER A 100 6.81 0.94 -17.03
N ALA A 101 5.55 0.56 -16.91
CA ALA A 101 4.75 0.82 -15.72
C ALA A 101 3.93 -0.40 -15.34
N SER A 102 3.69 -0.60 -14.05
CA SER A 102 2.86 -1.69 -13.53
C SER A 102 2.14 -1.29 -12.23
N ARG A 103 0.97 -1.89 -11.97
CA ARG A 103 0.31 -1.87 -10.64
C ARG A 103 0.70 -3.14 -9.89
N ILE A 104 1.77 -3.07 -9.12
CA ILE A 104 2.28 -4.21 -8.33
C ILE A 104 2.12 -3.99 -6.82
N ASP A 105 1.87 -2.76 -6.41
CA ASP A 105 1.55 -2.39 -5.04
C ASP A 105 0.03 -2.29 -4.90
N ARG A 106 -0.54 -2.95 -3.88
CA ARG A 106 -2.00 -2.85 -3.60
C ARG A 106 -2.31 -3.13 -2.13
N PHE A 107 -3.48 -2.67 -1.70
CA PHE A 107 -4.17 -3.21 -0.52
C PHE A 107 -5.31 -4.12 -0.99
N LEU A 108 -5.47 -5.23 -0.30
CA LEU A 108 -6.56 -6.19 -0.42
C LEU A 108 -7.19 -6.40 0.96
N TRP A 109 -8.49 -6.64 1.04
CA TRP A 109 -9.17 -6.76 2.32
C TRP A 109 -10.42 -7.63 2.26
N GLU A 110 -10.92 -8.07 3.40
CA GLU A 110 -12.20 -8.78 3.52
C GLU A 110 -13.41 -7.82 3.39
N GLU A 111 -14.51 -8.24 2.76
CA GLU A 111 -15.64 -7.41 2.28
C GLU A 111 -16.29 -6.47 3.34
N GLN A 112 -16.00 -6.66 4.63
CA GLN A 112 -16.51 -5.87 5.76
C GLN A 112 -16.09 -4.38 5.74
N PHE A 113 -15.17 -3.99 4.86
CA PHE A 113 -14.66 -2.62 4.72
C PHE A 113 -15.34 -1.83 3.58
N THR A 114 -16.52 -1.28 3.83
CA THR A 114 -17.35 -0.62 2.79
C THR A 114 -16.92 0.80 2.41
N LEU A 115 -16.16 1.49 3.26
CA LEU A 115 -15.74 2.90 3.06
C LEU A 115 -14.24 3.06 2.76
N ILE A 116 -13.51 1.96 2.57
CA ILE A 116 -12.08 2.03 2.30
C ILE A 116 -11.82 2.35 0.83
N LYS A 117 -10.88 3.27 0.60
CA LYS A 117 -10.36 3.63 -0.73
C LYS A 117 -8.85 3.45 -0.73
N GLN A 118 -8.30 2.94 -1.83
CA GLN A 118 -6.86 2.98 -2.08
C GLN A 118 -6.51 3.99 -3.17
N ALA A 119 -5.49 4.81 -2.94
CA ALA A 119 -5.08 5.84 -3.89
C ALA A 119 -3.56 5.91 -4.04
N VAL A 120 -3.09 6.21 -5.25
CA VAL A 120 -1.69 6.51 -5.52
C VAL A 120 -1.35 7.91 -5.00
N LEU A 121 -0.22 8.02 -4.30
CA LEU A 121 0.36 9.30 -3.91
C LEU A 121 1.45 9.75 -4.92
N PRO A 122 1.73 11.07 -4.97
CA PRO A 122 2.81 11.59 -5.79
C PRO A 122 4.14 10.89 -5.50
N LYS A 123 4.88 10.59 -6.57
CA LYS A 123 6.19 9.97 -6.52
C LYS A 123 7.22 10.92 -5.89
N ILE A 124 8.04 10.40 -4.99
CA ILE A 124 9.14 11.16 -4.33
C ILE A 124 10.46 10.46 -4.64
N GLY A 125 10.99 10.64 -5.86
CA GLY A 125 12.34 10.15 -6.22
C GLY A 125 12.54 8.64 -6.41
N PHE A 126 11.56 7.79 -6.08
CA PHE A 126 11.64 6.32 -6.24
C PHE A 126 10.88 5.81 -7.48
N ASP A 127 11.21 4.63 -7.99
CA ASP A 127 10.45 3.98 -9.07
C ASP A 127 9.05 3.52 -8.65
N HIS A 128 8.83 3.28 -7.35
CA HIS A 128 7.51 3.11 -6.75
C HIS A 128 6.83 4.44 -6.38
N ASN A 129 5.51 4.45 -6.50
CA ASN A 129 4.60 5.43 -5.95
C ASN A 129 4.03 4.89 -4.64
N PRO A 130 4.04 5.67 -3.54
CA PRO A 130 3.37 5.26 -2.32
C PRO A 130 1.86 5.07 -2.56
N ILE A 131 1.28 4.06 -1.92
CA ILE A 131 -0.18 3.83 -1.93
C ILE A 131 -0.75 4.19 -0.56
N MET A 132 -1.86 4.93 -0.57
CA MET A 132 -2.60 5.34 0.61
C MET A 132 -3.85 4.49 0.73
N LEU A 133 -4.07 3.91 1.90
CA LEU A 133 -5.34 3.33 2.31
C LEU A 133 -6.09 4.36 3.17
N SER A 134 -7.27 4.77 2.72
CA SER A 134 -8.13 5.74 3.43
C SER A 134 -9.43 5.09 3.84
N CYS A 135 -9.72 5.10 5.14
CA CYS A 135 -10.92 4.50 5.72
C CYS A 135 -11.93 5.59 6.10
N GLY A 136 -12.50 6.28 5.10
CA GLY A 136 -13.47 7.37 5.32
C GLY A 136 -12.93 8.58 6.10
N GLU A 137 -13.84 9.51 6.45
CA GLU A 137 -13.54 10.63 7.35
C GLU A 137 -13.37 10.14 8.79
N LEU A 138 -12.24 9.51 9.05
CA LEU A 138 -11.76 9.39 10.42
C LEU A 138 -11.43 10.79 10.89
N ASN A 139 -12.12 11.25 11.93
CA ASN A 139 -11.74 12.41 12.74
C ASN A 139 -10.39 12.13 13.41
N PHE A 140 -9.31 12.11 12.63
CA PHE A 140 -7.96 12.00 13.14
C PHE A 140 -7.68 13.27 13.93
N LYS A 141 -7.69 13.17 15.27
CA LYS A 141 -6.99 14.12 16.12
C LYS A 141 -5.58 14.32 15.53
N LYS A 142 -5.11 15.58 15.42
CA LYS A 142 -3.82 15.96 14.82
C LYS A 142 -2.75 14.90 15.09
N ARG A 143 -2.31 14.20 14.04
CA ARG A 143 -1.26 13.18 14.14
C ARG A 143 0.11 13.86 14.22
N TYR A 144 0.95 13.38 15.13
CA TYR A 144 2.35 13.78 15.21
C TYR A 144 3.14 13.09 14.09
N PHE A 145 4.13 13.80 13.55
CA PHE A 145 5.13 13.23 12.65
C PHE A 145 5.89 12.10 13.36
N LYS A 146 6.00 10.92 12.72
CA LYS A 146 6.76 9.77 13.20
C LYS A 146 7.87 9.45 12.20
N PHE A 147 9.04 9.06 12.70
CA PHE A 147 10.17 8.57 11.92
C PHE A 147 10.94 7.55 12.76
N GLU A 148 11.71 6.69 12.10
CA GLU A 148 12.53 5.67 12.80
C GLU A 148 13.55 6.34 13.73
N SER A 149 13.50 5.99 15.02
CA SER A 149 14.33 6.64 16.04
C SER A 149 15.84 6.42 15.82
N TRP A 150 16.22 5.36 15.10
CA TRP A 150 17.61 5.05 14.81
C TRP A 150 18.31 6.13 13.97
N TRP A 151 17.57 6.88 13.13
CA TRP A 151 18.15 7.98 12.37
C TRP A 151 18.81 9.05 13.25
N LEU A 152 18.32 9.26 14.47
CA LEU A 152 18.93 10.21 15.43
C LEU A 152 20.31 9.77 15.93
N ARG A 153 20.68 8.50 15.72
CA ARG A 153 21.97 7.92 16.12
C ARG A 153 22.99 7.95 14.98
N VAL A 154 22.57 8.25 13.76
CA VAL A 154 23.48 8.37 12.61
C VAL A 154 24.24 9.69 12.74
N GLU A 155 25.56 9.61 12.77
CA GLU A 155 26.43 10.79 12.84
C GLU A 155 26.16 11.74 11.67
N GLY A 156 25.98 13.03 11.95
CA GLY A 156 25.67 14.04 10.94
C GLY A 156 24.20 14.12 10.51
N TYR A 157 23.31 13.24 10.99
CA TYR A 157 21.91 13.25 10.56
C TYR A 157 21.17 14.51 11.02
N LYS A 158 21.37 14.93 12.28
CA LYS A 158 20.68 16.10 12.83
C LYS A 158 21.07 17.38 12.10
N GLU A 159 22.36 17.51 11.78
CA GLU A 159 22.96 18.62 11.07
C GLU A 159 22.40 18.70 9.64
N LYS A 160 22.29 17.55 8.96
CA LYS A 160 21.67 17.48 7.62
C LYS A 160 20.20 17.86 7.63
N VAL A 161 19.42 17.38 8.60
CA VAL A 161 18.00 17.75 8.73
C VAL A 161 17.85 19.26 8.95
N GLN A 162 18.66 19.86 9.83
CA GLN A 162 18.67 21.32 10.04
C GLN A 162 19.02 22.08 8.75
N GLN A 163 20.05 21.64 8.03
CA GLN A 163 20.46 22.24 6.77
C GLN A 163 19.35 22.17 5.71
N TRP A 164 18.71 21.00 5.54
CA TRP A 164 17.62 20.82 4.59
C TRP A 164 16.43 21.69 4.94
N TRP A 165 15.97 21.66 6.20
CA TRP A 165 14.81 22.44 6.63
C TRP A 165 15.03 23.94 6.51
N GLY A 166 16.25 24.41 6.80
CA GLY A 166 16.65 25.81 6.63
C GLY A 166 16.79 26.26 5.17
N ALA A 167 16.98 25.33 4.24
CA ALA A 167 17.11 25.63 2.81
C ALA A 167 15.76 25.80 2.08
N PHE A 168 14.63 25.41 2.71
CA PHE A 168 13.31 25.58 2.12
C PHE A 168 12.65 26.90 2.56
N VAL A 169 12.42 27.82 1.61
CA VAL A 169 11.51 28.96 1.81
C VAL A 169 10.12 28.54 1.37
N VAL A 170 9.27 28.14 2.32
CA VAL A 170 7.86 27.84 2.03
C VAL A 170 7.05 29.14 2.05
N ARG A 171 6.72 29.67 0.87
CA ARG A 171 5.71 30.74 0.76
C ARG A 171 4.33 30.08 0.67
N GLY A 172 3.56 30.17 1.74
CA GLY A 172 2.20 29.63 1.80
C GLY A 172 1.24 30.45 0.94
N GLY A 173 0.66 29.81 -0.08
CA GLY A 173 -0.61 30.22 -0.68
C GLY A 173 -1.55 29.02 -0.57
N LEU A 174 -2.63 29.15 0.21
CA LEU A 174 -3.71 28.17 0.26
C LEU A 174 -4.41 28.15 -1.11
N PRO A 175 -4.46 27.03 -1.85
CA PRO A 175 -5.55 26.80 -2.78
C PRO A 175 -6.76 26.44 -1.92
N ILE A 176 -7.71 27.35 -1.87
CA ILE A 176 -9.07 27.09 -1.41
C ILE A 176 -9.65 26.10 -2.43
N PHE A 177 -10.05 24.91 -2.00
CA PHE A 177 -11.02 24.08 -2.70
C PHE A 177 -12.35 24.20 -1.96
#